data_AF-A0A2V5Z961-F1
#
_entry.id   AF-A0A2V5Z961-F1
#
_cell.length_a   1.000
_cell.length_b   1.000
_cell.length_c   1.000
_cell.angle_alpha   90.00
_cell.angle_beta   90.00
_cell.angle_gamma   90.00
#
_symmetry.space_group_name_H-M   'P 1'
#
loop_
_entity.id
_entity.type
_entity.pdbx_description
1 polymer ?
#
loop_
_entity_poly.entity_id
_entity_poly.type
_entity_poly.pdbx_seq_one_letter_code
_entity_poly.pdbx_strand_id
1 'polypeptide(L)'
;MGNVVKPHDEPARARFAHELDRNFSVVASAGSGKTTAITQRVLSIARLSNAAEILPHLVIVTFANRAADEMQQRTRQILLEENLKPEVQTAFNRAFFGTIHSFCMKLLTDFGHYLGLPAPLELANDDGDLWQEFVQTQTRIGRSLGEKNRAALLRLVQARDLMELARRARSAVLRLCELPPCPTLDFTDLYAQADKGNDNISKSQAELREWEKRYADGWEYLRWPVCFTSDNSNFTQLWRQTFLPLRKWINDAATCVAAEVQRDYRDFRLERSLVTYGDQIALAKELLQHPVASRRIREERFRVILDEAQDTEPAQFSVLLEAARPPQATGDWMETRTDPPPSGHFCMVGDFQQSIYGERADLNYYRRVHQALVGDGNGESLEFSVTFRLDQEQLDFVNETFREILNDRDGQVRFVELQPRPDILPGKVIRVPLAAKDLLPEEKKLRDYQKGRIEAEYLARWIKEAGAKKLSADSWRDVAILCPRKAWLQTMAAALRREELPVAIQSERDVKGDSPAYAWLTALLTIMTDPLNAYEIVGVLRETPQGKFPRACGRWQRFANARKAWRYSTQSA
;
A
#
# COMPACT_ATOMS: atom_id res chain seq x y z
N MET A 1 40.32 -7.80 -28.57
CA MET A 1 39.48 -7.80 -27.36
C MET A 1 39.82 -6.54 -26.59
N GLY A 2 38.99 -5.50 -26.68
CA GLY A 2 39.21 -4.26 -25.94
C GLY A 2 39.08 -4.52 -24.45
N ASN A 3 39.93 -3.90 -23.63
CA ASN A 3 39.82 -3.95 -22.18
C ASN A 3 38.48 -3.33 -21.79
N VAL A 4 37.47 -4.16 -21.51
CA VAL A 4 36.21 -3.69 -20.94
C VAL A 4 36.53 -3.19 -19.54
N VAL A 5 36.52 -1.88 -19.34
CA VAL A 5 36.73 -1.27 -18.03
C VAL A 5 35.56 -1.69 -17.16
N LYS A 6 35.85 -2.41 -16.08
CA LYS A 6 34.83 -2.87 -15.13
C LYS A 6 34.44 -1.74 -14.18
N PRO A 7 33.20 -1.71 -13.66
CA PRO A 7 32.80 -0.75 -12.65
C PRO A 7 33.64 -0.94 -11.37
N HIS A 8 33.87 0.12 -10.61
CA HIS A 8 34.71 0.05 -9.40
C HIS A 8 34.09 -0.83 -8.29
N ASP A 9 32.76 -0.98 -8.28
CA ASP A 9 32.00 -1.85 -7.37
C ASP A 9 31.90 -3.30 -7.86
N GLU A 10 32.56 -3.66 -8.98
CA GLU A 10 32.62 -5.03 -9.51
C GLU A 10 33.03 -6.07 -8.46
N PRO A 11 34.02 -5.84 -7.56
CA PRO A 11 34.36 -6.82 -6.54
C PRO A 11 33.16 -7.16 -5.66
N ALA A 12 32.38 -6.16 -5.21
CA ALA A 12 31.18 -6.39 -4.40
C ALA A 12 30.13 -7.20 -5.18
N ARG A 13 29.95 -6.90 -6.47
CA ARG A 13 29.01 -7.63 -7.35
C ARG A 13 29.42 -9.09 -7.53
N ALA A 14 30.72 -9.35 -7.74
CA ALA A 14 31.26 -10.69 -7.87
C ALA A 14 31.08 -11.49 -6.57
N ARG A 15 31.30 -10.87 -5.41
CA ARG A 15 31.03 -11.50 -4.11
C ARG A 15 29.55 -11.88 -3.98
N PHE A 16 28.63 -10.95 -4.23
CA PHE A 16 27.20 -11.26 -4.20
C PHE A 16 26.81 -12.39 -5.17
N ALA A 17 27.41 -12.40 -6.37
CA ALA A 17 27.09 -13.42 -7.38
C ALA A 17 27.66 -14.80 -7.04
N HIS A 18 28.84 -14.90 -6.42
CA HIS A 18 29.59 -16.16 -6.31
C HIS A 18 29.74 -16.70 -4.89
N GLU A 19 29.67 -15.88 -3.83
CA GLU A 19 29.70 -16.32 -2.44
C GLU A 19 28.30 -16.82 -2.02
N LEU A 20 27.98 -18.06 -2.40
CA LEU A 20 26.64 -18.64 -2.23
C LEU A 20 26.36 -19.17 -0.81
N ASP A 21 27.40 -19.31 0.00
CA ASP A 21 27.39 -19.75 1.40
C ASP A 21 27.36 -18.57 2.38
N ARG A 22 27.05 -17.35 1.90
CA ARG A 22 26.91 -16.15 2.73
C ARG A 22 25.58 -15.46 2.51
N ASN A 23 25.07 -14.88 3.59
CA ASN A 23 23.94 -13.97 3.58
C ASN A 23 24.42 -12.56 3.27
N PHE A 24 23.66 -11.82 2.47
CA PHE A 24 24.03 -10.45 2.09
C PHE A 24 22.87 -9.47 2.31
N SER A 25 23.20 -8.31 2.86
CA SER A 25 22.40 -7.10 2.70
C SER A 25 23.06 -6.20 1.68
N VAL A 26 22.50 -6.12 0.48
CA VAL A 26 23.04 -5.28 -0.58
C VAL A 26 22.33 -3.92 -0.55
N VAL A 27 23.09 -2.86 -0.30
CA VAL A 27 22.65 -1.48 -0.47
C VAL A 27 22.96 -1.07 -1.90
N ALA A 28 21.93 -0.96 -2.73
CA ALA A 28 22.10 -0.83 -4.17
C ALA A 28 21.35 0.39 -4.70
N SER A 29 22.12 1.40 -5.11
CA SER A 29 21.57 2.69 -5.52
C SER A 29 20.75 2.61 -6.81
N ALA A 30 20.06 3.70 -7.16
CA ALA A 30 19.20 3.78 -8.34
C ALA A 30 19.93 3.40 -9.64
N GLY A 31 19.34 2.46 -10.40
CA GLY A 31 19.91 2.03 -11.67
C GLY A 31 21.20 1.20 -11.56
N SER A 32 21.54 0.69 -10.37
CA SER A 32 22.75 -0.09 -10.13
C SER A 32 22.71 -1.52 -10.67
N GLY A 33 21.61 -1.96 -11.27
CA GLY A 33 21.50 -3.31 -11.84
C GLY A 33 21.20 -4.42 -10.82
N LYS A 34 20.43 -4.13 -9.76
CA LYS A 34 19.93 -5.08 -8.75
C LYS A 34 19.46 -6.41 -9.34
N THR A 35 18.49 -6.34 -10.27
CA THR A 35 17.93 -7.50 -10.97
C THR A 35 19.01 -8.30 -11.72
N THR A 36 19.98 -7.63 -12.35
CA THR A 36 21.10 -8.31 -13.03
C THR A 36 21.97 -9.04 -12.01
N ALA A 37 22.29 -8.44 -10.86
CA ALA A 37 23.08 -9.06 -9.82
C ALA A 37 22.37 -10.30 -9.22
N ILE A 38 21.07 -10.21 -8.95
CA ILE A 38 20.24 -11.35 -8.51
C ILE A 38 20.29 -12.47 -9.55
N THR A 39 20.07 -12.14 -10.82
CA THR A 39 20.12 -13.10 -11.94
C THR A 39 21.48 -13.81 -12.02
N GLN A 40 22.58 -13.08 -11.87
CA GLN A 40 23.93 -13.66 -11.85
C GLN A 40 24.16 -14.59 -10.65
N ARG A 41 23.62 -14.26 -9.47
CA ARG A 41 23.66 -15.16 -8.30
C ARG A 41 22.89 -16.46 -8.57
N VAL A 42 21.71 -16.38 -9.21
CA VAL A 42 20.95 -17.59 -9.59
C VAL A 42 21.72 -18.43 -10.61
N LEU A 43 22.36 -17.80 -11.59
CA LEU A 43 23.23 -18.49 -12.55
C LEU A 43 24.39 -19.21 -11.84
N SER A 44 25.04 -18.58 -10.86
CA SER A 44 26.07 -19.24 -10.06
C SER A 44 25.53 -20.45 -9.28
N ILE A 45 24.32 -20.36 -8.71
CA ILE A 45 23.65 -21.50 -8.07
C ILE A 45 23.42 -22.62 -9.09
N ALA A 46 22.97 -22.29 -10.30
CA ALA A 46 22.70 -23.26 -11.35
C ALA A 46 23.96 -23.96 -11.88
N ARG A 47 25.14 -23.37 -11.69
CA ARG A 47 26.44 -23.96 -12.04
C ARG A 47 26.99 -24.93 -10.98
N LEU A 48 26.39 -25.01 -9.79
CA LEU A 48 26.80 -25.96 -8.76
C LEU A 48 26.48 -27.41 -9.16
N SER A 49 27.26 -28.36 -8.65
CA SER A 49 27.03 -29.80 -8.86
C SER A 49 25.70 -30.28 -8.28
N ASN A 50 25.25 -29.69 -7.18
CA ASN A 50 23.97 -29.97 -6.51
C ASN A 50 22.87 -28.94 -6.82
N ALA A 51 22.97 -28.22 -7.94
CA ALA A 51 22.00 -27.20 -8.34
C ALA A 51 20.55 -27.73 -8.39
N ALA A 52 20.35 -28.98 -8.84
CA ALA A 52 19.04 -29.60 -8.94
C ALA A 52 18.33 -29.77 -7.57
N GLU A 53 19.10 -29.86 -6.48
CA GLU A 53 18.57 -29.92 -5.12
C GLU A 53 18.27 -28.52 -4.58
N ILE A 54 19.09 -27.51 -4.92
CA ILE A 54 18.99 -26.17 -4.36
C ILE A 54 17.88 -25.34 -5.02
N LEU A 55 17.82 -25.36 -6.35
CA LEU A 55 16.96 -24.47 -7.13
C LEU A 55 15.47 -24.55 -6.79
N PRO A 56 14.87 -25.73 -6.50
CA PRO A 56 13.45 -25.82 -6.14
C PRO A 56 13.10 -25.09 -4.83
N HIS A 57 14.08 -24.88 -3.94
CA HIS A 57 13.90 -24.20 -2.66
C HIS A 57 14.25 -22.70 -2.73
N LEU A 58 14.60 -22.19 -3.91
CA LEU A 58 14.89 -20.78 -4.11
C LEU A 58 13.58 -19.98 -4.13
N VAL A 59 13.55 -18.91 -3.35
CA VAL A 59 12.40 -17.99 -3.21
C VAL A 59 12.88 -16.58 -3.54
N ILE A 60 12.52 -16.10 -4.72
CA ILE A 60 12.82 -14.74 -5.17
C ILE A 60 11.54 -13.93 -5.11
N VAL A 61 11.55 -12.93 -4.24
CA VAL A 61 10.40 -12.07 -3.99
C VAL A 61 10.68 -10.64 -4.43
N THR A 62 9.72 -10.06 -5.13
CA THR A 62 9.74 -8.66 -5.58
C THR A 62 8.45 -7.96 -5.15
N PHE A 63 8.40 -6.63 -5.28
CA PHE A 63 7.20 -5.86 -4.96
C PHE A 63 6.03 -6.09 -5.94
N ALA A 64 6.32 -6.38 -7.22
CA ALA A 64 5.31 -6.46 -8.28
C ALA A 64 5.40 -7.78 -9.07
N ASN A 65 4.25 -8.41 -9.35
CA ASN A 65 4.19 -9.67 -10.11
C ASN A 65 4.91 -9.57 -11.46
N ARG A 66 4.72 -8.46 -12.20
CA ARG A 66 5.41 -8.24 -13.47
C ARG A 66 6.93 -8.22 -13.35
N ALA A 67 7.47 -7.65 -12.27
CA ALA A 67 8.92 -7.61 -12.04
C ALA A 67 9.46 -9.01 -11.72
N ALA A 68 8.72 -9.82 -10.96
CA ALA A 68 9.06 -11.22 -10.73
C ALA A 68 9.05 -12.04 -12.02
N ASP A 69 8.00 -11.89 -12.85
CA ASP A 69 7.87 -12.59 -14.13
C ASP A 69 9.01 -12.22 -15.09
N GLU A 70 9.32 -10.94 -15.22
CA GLU A 70 10.42 -10.43 -16.05
C GLU A 70 11.77 -10.99 -15.57
N MET A 71 12.01 -11.01 -14.26
CA MET A 71 13.23 -11.56 -13.67
C MET A 71 13.34 -13.08 -13.92
N GLN A 72 12.24 -13.82 -13.78
CA GLN A 72 12.21 -15.26 -14.04
C GLN A 72 12.49 -15.57 -15.51
N GLN A 73 11.84 -14.85 -16.43
CA GLN A 73 12.02 -15.04 -17.88
C GLN A 73 13.46 -14.73 -18.30
N ARG A 74 14.01 -13.61 -17.84
CA ARG A 74 15.40 -13.22 -18.12
C ARG A 74 16.38 -14.26 -17.60
N THR A 75 16.18 -14.73 -16.37
CA THR A 75 17.04 -15.77 -15.79
C THR A 75 16.93 -17.07 -16.57
N ARG A 76 15.71 -17.51 -16.92
CA ARG A 76 15.49 -18.70 -17.74
C ARG A 76 16.24 -18.62 -19.07
N GLN A 77 16.17 -17.49 -19.76
CA GLN A 77 16.84 -17.30 -21.03
C GLN A 77 18.36 -17.48 -20.89
N ILE A 78 18.97 -16.85 -19.88
CA ILE A 78 20.40 -16.97 -19.61
C ILE A 78 20.79 -18.42 -19.30
N LEU A 79 19.98 -19.14 -18.50
CA LEU A 79 20.23 -20.55 -18.19
C LEU A 79 20.14 -21.47 -19.43
N LEU A 80 19.29 -21.14 -20.40
CA LEU A 80 19.19 -21.86 -21.67
C LEU A 80 20.41 -21.62 -22.56
N GLU A 81 20.91 -20.39 -22.62
CA GLU A 81 22.10 -20.02 -23.40
C GLU A 81 23.38 -20.69 -22.88
N GLU A 82 23.45 -20.96 -21.57
CA GLU A 82 24.57 -21.63 -20.90
C GLU A 82 24.62 -23.16 -21.12
N ASN A 83 23.63 -23.73 -21.84
CA ASN A 83 23.54 -25.15 -22.17
C ASN A 83 23.69 -26.10 -20.95
N LEU A 84 23.08 -25.73 -19.82
CA LEU A 84 23.09 -26.51 -18.59
C LEU A 84 22.29 -27.80 -18.73
N LYS A 85 22.59 -28.80 -17.88
CA LYS A 85 21.89 -30.10 -17.85
C LYS A 85 20.36 -29.92 -17.77
N PRO A 86 19.55 -30.76 -18.47
CA PRO A 86 18.08 -30.65 -18.44
C PRO A 86 17.46 -30.73 -17.04
N GLU A 87 18.08 -31.48 -16.14
CA GLU A 87 17.68 -31.60 -14.72
C GLU A 87 17.74 -30.25 -13.98
N VAL A 88 18.79 -29.45 -14.23
CA VAL A 88 18.96 -28.12 -13.62
C VAL A 88 17.90 -27.15 -14.13
N GLN A 89 17.56 -27.21 -15.41
CA GLN A 89 16.50 -26.40 -16.01
C GLN A 89 15.12 -26.76 -15.42
N THR A 90 14.87 -28.05 -15.23
CA THR A 90 13.64 -28.56 -14.62
C THR A 90 13.54 -28.12 -13.15
N ALA A 91 14.65 -28.17 -12.41
CA ALA A 91 14.73 -27.71 -11.04
C ALA A 91 14.51 -26.19 -10.92
N PHE A 92 15.10 -25.39 -11.81
CA PHE A 92 14.86 -23.95 -11.88
C PHE A 92 13.38 -23.61 -12.09
N ASN A 93 12.64 -24.40 -12.88
CA ASN A 93 11.22 -24.16 -13.10
C ASN A 93 10.35 -24.36 -11.84
N ARG A 94 10.91 -24.99 -10.79
CA ARG A 94 10.26 -25.12 -9.48
C ARG A 94 10.65 -24.01 -8.51
N ALA A 95 11.68 -23.21 -8.81
CA ALA A 95 12.04 -22.04 -8.03
C ALA A 95 10.86 -21.06 -8.00
N PHE A 96 10.62 -20.46 -6.85
CA PHE A 96 9.55 -19.49 -6.68
C PHE A 96 10.02 -18.10 -7.12
N PHE A 97 9.26 -17.49 -8.04
CA PHE A 97 9.36 -16.09 -8.41
C PHE A 97 7.98 -15.47 -8.23
N GLY A 98 7.88 -14.41 -7.42
CA GLY A 98 6.59 -13.76 -7.22
C GLY A 98 6.66 -12.60 -6.24
N THR A 99 5.49 -12.18 -5.76
CA THR A 99 5.41 -11.23 -4.65
C THR A 99 5.42 -11.95 -3.30
N ILE A 100 5.65 -11.20 -2.22
CA ILE A 100 5.57 -11.73 -0.86
C ILE A 100 4.17 -12.30 -0.57
N HIS A 101 3.12 -11.65 -1.07
CA HIS A 101 1.73 -12.13 -0.99
C HIS A 101 1.56 -13.49 -1.67
N SER A 102 2.07 -13.65 -2.90
CA SER A 102 2.05 -14.93 -3.62
C SER A 102 2.84 -16.02 -2.88
N PHE A 103 3.94 -15.66 -2.22
CA PHE A 103 4.71 -16.60 -1.38
C PHE A 103 3.93 -17.02 -0.13
N CYS A 104 3.24 -16.08 0.52
CA CYS A 104 2.34 -16.40 1.63
C CYS A 104 1.21 -17.33 1.19
N MET A 105 0.60 -17.09 0.02
CA MET A 105 -0.40 -18.01 -0.55
C MET A 105 0.17 -19.39 -0.83
N LYS A 106 1.42 -19.49 -1.31
CA LYS A 106 2.10 -20.79 -1.47
C LYS A 106 2.22 -21.50 -0.12
N LEU A 107 2.71 -20.83 0.91
CA LEU A 107 2.82 -21.41 2.26
C LEU A 107 1.46 -21.86 2.80
N LEU A 108 0.40 -21.08 2.60
CA LEU A 108 -0.95 -21.42 3.01
C LEU A 108 -1.53 -22.59 2.21
N THR A 109 -1.22 -22.70 0.93
CA THR A 109 -1.64 -23.83 0.10
C THR A 109 -0.95 -25.12 0.53
N ASP A 110 0.36 -25.06 0.78
CA ASP A 110 1.17 -26.24 1.11
C ASP A 110 0.97 -26.68 2.58
N PHE A 111 0.82 -25.73 3.51
CA PHE A 111 0.83 -25.98 4.96
C PHE A 111 -0.43 -25.50 5.70
N GLY A 112 -1.40 -24.88 5.03
CA GLY A 112 -2.60 -24.32 5.67
C GLY A 112 -3.48 -25.33 6.41
N HIS A 113 -3.37 -26.62 6.06
CA HIS A 113 -4.04 -27.72 6.75
C HIS A 113 -3.66 -27.81 8.24
N TYR A 114 -2.48 -27.33 8.65
CA TYR A 114 -2.10 -27.25 10.08
C TYR A 114 -2.93 -26.24 10.86
N LEU A 115 -3.48 -25.22 10.20
CA LEU A 115 -4.40 -24.25 10.78
C LEU A 115 -5.88 -24.63 10.56
N GLY A 116 -6.15 -25.78 9.94
CA GLY A 116 -7.51 -26.18 9.57
C GLY A 116 -8.13 -25.34 8.44
N LEU A 117 -7.30 -24.67 7.63
CA LEU A 117 -7.79 -23.88 6.51
C LEU A 117 -8.38 -24.78 5.40
N PRO A 118 -9.46 -24.36 4.75
CA PRO A 118 -9.97 -25.06 3.59
C PRO A 118 -9.03 -24.90 2.39
N ALA A 119 -9.09 -25.84 1.45
CA ALA A 119 -8.33 -25.80 0.21
C ALA A 119 -9.28 -26.06 -0.98
N PRO A 120 -9.19 -25.28 -2.08
CA PRO A 120 -8.25 -24.18 -2.33
C PRO A 120 -8.67 -22.86 -1.67
N LEU A 121 -7.71 -22.00 -1.31
CA LEU A 121 -7.96 -20.62 -0.88
C LEU A 121 -7.92 -19.66 -2.08
N GLU A 122 -8.85 -18.73 -2.14
CA GLU A 122 -8.97 -17.73 -3.21
C GLU A 122 -8.87 -16.30 -2.67
N LEU A 123 -8.25 -15.41 -3.44
CA LEU A 123 -8.10 -14.01 -3.08
C LEU A 123 -9.40 -13.23 -3.38
N ALA A 124 -9.98 -12.62 -2.34
CA ALA A 124 -11.06 -11.64 -2.48
C ALA A 124 -10.48 -10.27 -2.88
N ASN A 125 -10.77 -9.83 -4.11
CA ASN A 125 -10.29 -8.54 -4.63
C ASN A 125 -11.15 -7.35 -4.17
N ASP A 126 -12.46 -7.52 -4.10
CA ASP A 126 -13.42 -6.59 -3.50
C ASP A 126 -14.33 -7.39 -2.57
N ASP A 127 -14.33 -7.02 -1.30
CA ASP A 127 -15.09 -7.70 -0.26
C ASP A 127 -16.32 -6.89 0.18
N GLY A 128 -16.73 -5.89 -0.63
CA GLY A 128 -17.88 -5.05 -0.35
C GLY A 128 -19.19 -5.82 -0.18
N ASP A 129 -19.50 -6.70 -1.12
CA ASP A 129 -20.73 -7.50 -1.06
C ASP A 129 -20.66 -8.55 0.06
N LEU A 130 -19.49 -9.17 0.24
CA LEU A 130 -19.23 -10.12 1.34
C LEU A 130 -19.42 -9.45 2.71
N TRP A 131 -18.97 -8.21 2.86
CA TRP A 131 -19.17 -7.43 4.07
C TRP A 131 -20.65 -7.15 4.33
N GLN A 132 -21.43 -6.82 3.29
CA GLN A 132 -22.88 -6.60 3.46
C GLN A 132 -23.60 -7.88 3.87
N GLU A 133 -23.26 -9.02 3.26
CA GLU A 133 -23.78 -10.33 3.64
C GLU A 133 -23.42 -10.67 5.10
N PHE A 134 -22.17 -10.44 5.49
CA PHE A 134 -21.71 -10.62 6.88
C PHE A 134 -22.51 -9.74 7.85
N VAL A 135 -22.69 -8.45 7.55
CA VAL A 135 -23.46 -7.53 8.42
C VAL A 135 -24.92 -7.96 8.56
N GLN A 136 -25.52 -8.51 7.51
CA GLN A 136 -26.90 -9.02 7.55
C GLN A 136 -27.04 -10.30 8.39
N THR A 137 -26.00 -11.14 8.41
CA THR A 137 -25.98 -12.40 9.18
C THR A 137 -25.55 -12.20 10.63
N GLN A 138 -24.83 -11.12 10.93
CA GLN A 138 -24.31 -10.83 12.27
C GLN A 138 -25.43 -10.35 13.21
N THR A 139 -25.87 -11.24 14.10
CA THR A 139 -26.97 -10.97 15.05
C THR A 139 -26.55 -10.24 16.32
N ARG A 140 -25.27 -10.31 16.69
CA ARG A 140 -24.77 -9.80 17.97
C ARG A 140 -23.33 -9.29 17.86
N ILE A 141 -23.07 -8.10 18.41
CA ILE A 141 -21.71 -7.55 18.58
C ILE A 141 -21.37 -7.31 20.05
N GLY A 142 -20.07 -7.32 20.36
CA GLY A 142 -19.52 -7.03 21.69
C GLY A 142 -19.65 -8.18 22.67
N ARG A 143 -19.61 -9.43 22.17
CA ARG A 143 -19.50 -10.65 22.99
C ARG A 143 -18.15 -10.73 23.70
N SER A 144 -17.14 -10.02 23.21
CA SER A 144 -15.84 -9.82 23.87
C SER A 144 -15.94 -9.04 25.19
N LEU A 145 -17.05 -8.33 25.43
CA LEU A 145 -17.26 -7.52 26.62
C LEU A 145 -18.22 -8.20 27.60
N GLY A 146 -17.99 -8.00 28.90
CA GLY A 146 -18.98 -8.33 29.93
C GLY A 146 -20.29 -7.54 29.73
N GLU A 147 -21.42 -8.10 30.18
CA GLU A 147 -22.77 -7.57 29.88
C GLU A 147 -22.94 -6.09 30.24
N LYS A 148 -22.45 -5.66 31.40
CA LYS A 148 -22.50 -4.25 31.84
C LYS A 148 -21.70 -3.32 30.93
N ASN A 149 -20.47 -3.70 30.58
CA ASN A 149 -19.60 -2.92 29.69
C ASN A 149 -20.16 -2.86 28.27
N ARG A 150 -20.70 -3.96 27.78
CA ARG A 150 -21.39 -4.02 26.49
C ARG A 150 -22.58 -3.07 26.44
N ALA A 151 -23.43 -3.09 27.46
CA ALA A 151 -24.58 -2.20 27.55
C ALA A 151 -24.14 -0.72 27.60
N ALA A 152 -23.14 -0.39 28.41
CA ALA A 152 -22.60 0.98 28.49
C ALA A 152 -22.02 1.46 27.14
N LEU A 153 -21.24 0.62 26.45
CA LEU A 153 -20.67 0.97 25.14
C LEU A 153 -21.77 1.21 24.09
N LEU A 154 -22.74 0.31 23.97
CA LEU A 154 -23.82 0.41 22.97
C LEU A 154 -24.77 1.59 23.22
N ARG A 155 -24.79 2.14 24.44
CA ARG A 155 -25.45 3.41 24.72
C ARG A 155 -24.68 4.60 24.17
N LEU A 156 -23.35 4.55 24.11
CA LEU A 156 -22.50 5.69 23.72
C LEU A 156 -22.06 5.65 22.26
N VAL A 157 -22.01 4.47 21.64
CA VAL A 157 -21.54 4.25 20.27
C VAL A 157 -22.54 3.39 19.51
N GLN A 158 -22.91 3.81 18.29
CA GLN A 158 -23.84 3.05 17.48
C GLN A 158 -23.17 1.76 16.95
N ALA A 159 -23.95 0.69 16.85
CA ALA A 159 -23.46 -0.58 16.31
C ALA A 159 -22.86 -0.43 14.90
N ARG A 160 -23.46 0.40 14.05
CA ARG A 160 -22.94 0.69 12.69
C ARG A 160 -21.52 1.26 12.73
N ASP A 161 -21.22 2.13 13.70
CA ASP A 161 -19.94 2.82 13.78
C ASP A 161 -18.86 1.84 14.28
N LEU A 162 -19.24 0.90 15.15
CA LEU A 162 -18.38 -0.23 15.57
C LEU A 162 -18.09 -1.19 14.41
N MET A 163 -19.10 -1.51 13.58
CA MET A 163 -18.93 -2.34 12.38
C MET A 163 -18.00 -1.66 11.37
N GLU A 164 -18.21 -0.38 11.07
CA GLU A 164 -17.35 0.39 10.17
C GLU A 164 -15.92 0.55 10.71
N LEU A 165 -15.77 0.70 12.03
CA LEU A 165 -14.47 0.68 12.68
C LEU A 165 -13.77 -0.67 12.45
N ALA A 166 -14.47 -1.78 12.65
CA ALA A 166 -13.95 -3.13 12.40
C ALA A 166 -13.54 -3.32 10.93
N ARG A 167 -14.37 -2.87 9.99
CA ARG A 167 -14.08 -2.92 8.54
C ARG A 167 -12.80 -2.16 8.19
N ARG A 168 -12.58 -1.00 8.81
CA ARG A 168 -11.42 -0.14 8.55
C ARG A 168 -10.15 -0.59 9.26
N ALA A 169 -10.25 -1.25 10.41
CA ALA A 169 -9.11 -1.66 11.21
C ALA A 169 -8.18 -2.66 10.48
N ARG A 170 -8.70 -3.41 9.48
CA ARG A 170 -7.99 -4.49 8.75
C ARG A 170 -7.48 -5.59 9.71
N SER A 171 -6.94 -6.70 9.20
CA SER A 171 -6.54 -7.87 10.01
C SER A 171 -5.37 -7.65 11.00
N ALA A 172 -4.88 -6.41 11.10
CA ALA A 172 -3.75 -6.08 11.93
C ALA A 172 -4.24 -5.60 13.31
N VAL A 173 -4.02 -6.45 14.32
CA VAL A 173 -3.77 -6.03 15.70
C VAL A 173 -4.98 -5.48 16.44
N LEU A 174 -5.89 -6.37 16.83
CA LEU A 174 -6.76 -6.09 17.97
C LEU A 174 -6.62 -7.25 18.95
N ARG A 175 -5.72 -7.08 19.92
CA ARG A 175 -5.69 -8.00 21.08
C ARG A 175 -6.93 -7.74 21.91
N LEU A 176 -7.58 -8.80 22.35
CA LEU A 176 -8.61 -8.72 23.37
C LEU A 176 -7.91 -8.32 24.68
N CYS A 177 -8.12 -7.08 25.13
CA CYS A 177 -7.67 -6.63 26.44
C CYS A 177 -8.77 -6.85 27.46
N GLU A 178 -8.40 -7.24 28.69
CA GLU A 178 -9.33 -7.18 29.81
C GLU A 178 -9.70 -5.71 30.06
N LEU A 179 -10.97 -5.39 29.86
CA LEU A 179 -11.47 -4.04 30.01
C LEU A 179 -11.93 -3.78 31.44
N PRO A 180 -11.45 -2.72 32.09
CA PRO A 180 -12.00 -2.29 33.37
C PRO A 180 -13.49 -1.91 33.22
N PRO A 181 -14.25 -1.84 34.32
CA PRO A 181 -15.60 -1.33 34.29
C PRO A 181 -15.65 0.11 33.77
N CYS A 182 -16.77 0.48 33.14
CA CYS A 182 -17.01 1.84 32.67
C CYS A 182 -16.78 2.87 33.79
N PRO A 183 -15.95 3.90 33.58
CA PRO A 183 -15.61 4.85 34.63
C PRO A 183 -16.81 5.71 35.03
N THR A 184 -16.85 6.08 36.31
CA THR A 184 -17.70 7.16 36.83
C THR A 184 -16.99 8.50 36.62
N LEU A 185 -17.74 9.51 36.17
CA LEU A 185 -17.22 10.86 35.95
C LEU A 185 -17.63 11.77 37.11
N ASP A 186 -16.75 12.70 37.49
CA ASP A 186 -17.03 13.76 38.46
C ASP A 186 -17.04 15.10 37.74
N PHE A 187 -18.15 15.83 37.86
CA PHE A 187 -18.38 17.11 37.20
C PHE A 187 -18.31 18.32 38.14
N THR A 188 -17.93 18.12 39.41
CA THR A 188 -17.92 19.16 40.45
C THR A 188 -17.13 20.40 40.01
N ASP A 189 -15.92 20.20 39.47
CA ASP A 189 -15.07 21.30 39.01
C ASP A 189 -15.64 22.05 37.80
N LEU A 190 -16.39 21.36 36.92
CA LEU A 190 -17.04 21.98 35.77
C LEU A 190 -18.24 22.83 36.19
N TYR A 191 -18.97 22.42 37.21
CA TYR A 191 -20.09 23.19 37.77
C TYR A 191 -19.63 24.39 38.63
N ALA A 192 -18.42 24.34 39.17
CA ALA A 192 -17.83 25.44 39.93
C ALA A 192 -17.38 26.64 39.07
N GLN A 193 -17.26 26.47 37.75
CA GLN A 193 -16.82 27.54 36.84
C GLN A 193 -17.91 28.61 36.68
N ALA A 194 -17.54 29.87 36.91
CA ALA A 194 -18.43 31.01 36.78
C ALA A 194 -18.50 31.50 35.33
N ASP A 195 -19.72 31.74 34.84
CA ASP A 195 -19.94 32.35 33.53
C ASP A 195 -19.86 33.87 33.62
N LYS A 196 -18.92 34.47 32.89
CA LYS A 196 -18.77 35.94 32.81
C LYS A 196 -19.67 36.56 31.73
N GLY A 197 -20.60 35.79 31.14
CA GLY A 197 -21.66 36.24 30.24
C GLY A 197 -21.33 36.21 28.75
N ASN A 198 -20.04 36.11 28.38
CA ASN A 198 -19.59 36.10 26.98
C ASN A 198 -19.14 34.70 26.48
N ASP A 199 -19.04 33.70 27.36
CA ASP A 199 -18.34 32.44 27.08
C ASP A 199 -19.28 31.23 26.92
N ASN A 200 -20.61 31.41 26.93
CA ASN A 200 -21.61 30.32 26.85
C ASN A 200 -21.42 29.18 27.87
N ILE A 201 -20.72 29.42 28.99
CA ILE A 201 -20.39 28.39 29.99
C ILE A 201 -21.67 27.84 30.63
N SER A 202 -22.63 28.71 30.97
CA SER A 202 -23.91 28.30 31.55
C SER A 202 -24.69 27.37 30.62
N LYS A 203 -24.60 27.58 29.31
CA LYS A 203 -25.24 26.74 28.29
C LYS A 203 -24.58 25.36 28.21
N SER A 204 -23.25 25.31 28.27
CA SER A 204 -22.48 24.05 28.34
C SER A 204 -22.77 23.27 29.62
N GLN A 205 -22.90 23.95 30.77
CA GLN A 205 -23.27 23.34 32.05
C GLN A 205 -24.71 22.81 32.05
N ALA A 206 -25.66 23.52 31.44
CA ALA A 206 -27.04 23.08 31.32
C ALA A 206 -27.15 21.80 30.45
N GLU A 207 -26.46 21.77 29.31
CA GLU A 207 -26.35 20.57 28.47
C GLU A 207 -25.71 19.41 29.25
N LEU A 208 -24.67 19.68 30.04
CA LEU A 208 -23.98 18.66 30.84
C LEU A 208 -24.90 18.04 31.91
N ARG A 209 -25.71 18.84 32.61
CA ARG A 209 -26.67 18.34 33.62
C ARG A 209 -27.73 17.42 33.00
N GLU A 210 -28.26 17.81 31.85
CA GLU A 210 -29.23 16.96 31.14
C GLU A 210 -28.56 15.67 30.66
N TRP A 211 -27.33 15.75 30.16
CA TRP A 211 -26.56 14.60 29.76
C TRP A 211 -26.27 13.65 30.93
N GLU A 212 -25.83 14.17 32.08
CA GLU A 212 -25.52 13.39 33.29
C GLU A 212 -26.76 12.63 33.80
N LYS A 213 -27.90 13.31 33.86
CA LYS A 213 -29.18 12.68 34.23
C LYS A 213 -29.52 11.50 33.32
N ARG A 214 -29.37 11.68 32.00
CA ARG A 214 -29.62 10.62 31.02
C ARG A 214 -28.57 9.51 31.10
N TYR A 215 -27.33 9.83 31.44
CA TYR A 215 -26.26 8.86 31.64
C TYR A 215 -26.59 7.89 32.78
N ALA A 216 -27.07 8.41 33.92
CA ALA A 216 -27.43 7.62 35.10
C ALA A 216 -28.64 6.68 34.87
N ASP A 217 -29.75 7.19 34.30
CA ASP A 217 -31.06 6.51 34.40
C ASP A 217 -31.62 5.95 33.07
N GLY A 218 -30.82 5.96 32.00
CA GLY A 218 -31.29 5.58 30.65
C GLY A 218 -30.88 4.17 30.17
N TRP A 219 -31.53 3.71 29.12
CA TRP A 219 -31.12 2.56 28.29
C TRP A 219 -30.98 2.92 26.81
N GLU A 220 -31.36 4.14 26.45
CA GLU A 220 -31.30 4.68 25.09
C GLU A 220 -29.87 5.10 24.71
N TYR A 221 -29.69 5.28 23.39
CA TYR A 221 -28.50 5.91 22.84
C TYR A 221 -28.33 7.34 23.38
N LEU A 222 -27.15 7.61 23.92
CA LEU A 222 -26.76 8.87 24.52
C LEU A 222 -25.69 9.55 23.66
N ARG A 223 -26.08 10.66 23.02
CA ARG A 223 -25.16 11.47 22.24
C ARG A 223 -24.05 12.05 23.12
N TRP A 224 -22.87 12.27 22.55
CA TRP A 224 -21.80 12.99 23.23
C TRP A 224 -22.22 14.44 23.56
N PRO A 225 -21.93 14.96 24.77
CA PRO A 225 -22.39 16.29 25.16
C PRO A 225 -21.65 17.39 24.40
N VAL A 226 -22.37 18.46 24.06
CA VAL A 226 -21.83 19.58 23.29
C VAL A 226 -21.27 20.64 24.22
N CYS A 227 -19.99 21.00 24.03
CA CYS A 227 -19.41 22.18 24.66
C CYS A 227 -19.64 23.39 23.74
N PHE A 228 -20.44 24.36 24.19
CA PHE A 228 -20.78 25.57 23.43
C PHE A 228 -19.77 26.71 23.59
N THR A 229 -18.72 26.47 24.38
CA THR A 229 -17.66 27.42 24.69
C THR A 229 -16.44 27.10 23.83
N SER A 230 -16.11 27.94 22.84
CA SER A 230 -14.87 27.82 22.06
C SER A 230 -13.75 28.75 22.55
N ASP A 231 -14.13 29.86 23.19
CA ASP A 231 -13.22 31.01 23.38
C ASP A 231 -12.49 30.98 24.73
N ASN A 232 -12.98 30.18 25.69
CA ASN A 232 -12.37 30.01 27.01
C ASN A 232 -11.50 28.74 27.05
N SER A 233 -10.18 28.91 26.95
CA SER A 233 -9.20 27.82 26.93
C SER A 233 -9.18 26.98 28.22
N ASN A 234 -9.39 27.61 29.37
CA ASN A 234 -9.35 26.92 30.67
C ASN A 234 -10.57 26.00 30.85
N PHE A 235 -11.78 26.49 30.53
CA PHE A 235 -13.00 25.68 30.62
C PHE A 235 -12.98 24.51 29.61
N THR A 236 -12.56 24.77 28.38
CA THR A 236 -12.46 23.73 27.35
C THR A 236 -11.41 22.66 27.68
N GLN A 237 -10.30 23.04 28.32
CA GLN A 237 -9.31 22.10 28.82
C GLN A 237 -9.87 21.24 29.96
N LEU A 238 -10.53 21.85 30.95
CA LEU A 238 -11.17 21.13 32.06
C LEU A 238 -12.25 20.16 31.56
N TRP A 239 -13.05 20.57 30.58
CA TRP A 239 -14.04 19.73 29.92
C TRP A 239 -13.38 18.50 29.28
N ARG A 240 -12.31 18.71 28.50
CA ARG A 240 -11.58 17.60 27.85
C ARG A 240 -10.96 16.65 28.87
N GLN A 241 -10.40 17.17 29.96
CA GLN A 241 -9.79 16.37 31.03
C GLN A 241 -10.84 15.54 31.77
N THR A 242 -11.99 16.13 32.09
CA THR A 242 -13.08 15.43 32.80
C THR A 242 -13.61 14.24 31.98
N PHE A 243 -13.79 14.40 30.68
CA PHE A 243 -14.26 13.33 29.80
C PHE A 243 -13.16 12.35 29.33
N LEU A 244 -11.88 12.62 29.63
CA LEU A 244 -10.76 11.83 29.14
C LEU A 244 -10.84 10.35 29.56
N PRO A 245 -11.17 10.00 30.83
CA PRO A 245 -11.27 8.61 31.25
C PRO A 245 -12.35 7.84 30.48
N LEU A 246 -13.54 8.44 30.32
CA LEU A 246 -14.63 7.83 29.57
C LEU A 246 -14.28 7.68 28.09
N ARG A 247 -13.66 8.70 27.48
CA ARG A 247 -13.24 8.63 26.08
C ARG A 247 -12.21 7.54 25.84
N LYS A 248 -11.23 7.40 26.75
CA LYS A 248 -10.24 6.32 26.70
C LYS A 248 -10.92 4.95 26.81
N TRP A 249 -11.82 4.79 27.78
CA TRP A 249 -12.57 3.55 27.96
C TRP A 249 -13.43 3.19 26.74
N ILE A 250 -14.15 4.16 26.15
CA ILE A 250 -14.93 3.95 24.92
C ILE A 250 -14.03 3.47 23.78
N ASN A 251 -12.86 4.11 23.59
CA ASN A 251 -11.92 3.69 22.55
C ASN A 251 -11.46 2.25 22.78
N ASP A 252 -11.01 1.91 23.99
CA ASP A 252 -10.54 0.55 24.32
C ASP A 252 -11.65 -0.49 24.13
N ALA A 253 -12.88 -0.16 24.55
CA ALA A 253 -14.06 -1.02 24.39
C ALA A 253 -14.46 -1.18 22.92
N ALA A 254 -14.51 -0.09 22.15
CA ALA A 254 -14.80 -0.12 20.72
C ALA A 254 -13.75 -0.93 19.95
N THR A 255 -12.47 -0.79 20.31
CA THR A 255 -11.34 -1.58 19.78
C THR A 255 -11.52 -3.07 20.07
N CYS A 256 -11.96 -3.47 21.27
CA CYS A 256 -12.23 -4.87 21.58
C CYS A 256 -13.43 -5.45 20.81
N VAL A 257 -14.49 -4.66 20.61
CA VAL A 257 -15.62 -5.09 19.76
C VAL A 257 -15.20 -5.16 18.29
N ALA A 258 -14.42 -4.20 17.81
CA ALA A 258 -13.89 -4.23 16.45
C ALA A 258 -13.01 -5.46 16.21
N ALA A 259 -12.26 -5.91 17.23
CA ALA A 259 -11.43 -7.12 17.20
C ALA A 259 -12.27 -8.37 16.93
N GLU A 260 -13.32 -8.50 17.73
CA GLU A 260 -14.28 -9.59 17.63
C GLU A 260 -14.91 -9.62 16.24
N VAL A 261 -15.45 -8.48 15.79
CA VAL A 261 -16.13 -8.38 14.49
C VAL A 261 -15.16 -8.68 13.34
N GLN A 262 -13.92 -8.20 13.40
CA GLN A 262 -12.91 -8.49 12.38
C GLN A 262 -12.58 -9.98 12.35
N ARG A 263 -12.45 -10.64 13.51
CA ARG A 263 -12.22 -12.07 13.59
C ARG A 263 -13.40 -12.85 13.02
N ASP A 264 -14.61 -12.52 13.43
CA ASP A 264 -15.84 -13.15 12.92
C ASP A 264 -15.94 -12.99 11.40
N TYR A 265 -15.62 -11.82 10.86
CA TYR A 265 -15.62 -11.57 9.43
C TYR A 265 -14.52 -12.34 8.69
N ARG A 266 -13.33 -12.47 9.30
CA ARG A 266 -12.26 -13.31 8.76
C ARG A 266 -12.72 -14.76 8.68
N ASP A 267 -13.31 -15.29 9.76
CA ASP A 267 -13.80 -16.67 9.82
C ASP A 267 -14.92 -16.89 8.79
N PHE A 268 -15.86 -15.94 8.67
CA PHE A 268 -16.92 -15.95 7.66
C PHE A 268 -16.40 -16.03 6.21
N ARG A 269 -15.29 -15.33 5.91
CA ARG A 269 -14.62 -15.41 4.61
C ARG A 269 -13.87 -16.73 4.43
N LEU A 270 -13.17 -17.20 5.45
CA LEU A 270 -12.45 -18.46 5.43
C LEU A 270 -13.38 -19.65 5.21
N GLU A 271 -14.57 -19.67 5.80
CA GLU A 271 -15.61 -20.70 5.53
C GLU A 271 -16.01 -20.78 4.05
N ARG A 272 -15.88 -19.67 3.32
CA ARG A 272 -16.10 -19.57 1.87
C ARG A 272 -14.82 -19.75 1.06
N SER A 273 -13.74 -20.17 1.73
CA SER A 273 -12.39 -20.31 1.16
C SER A 273 -11.82 -19.01 0.59
N LEU A 274 -12.23 -17.86 1.12
CA LEU A 274 -11.80 -16.53 0.68
C LEU A 274 -10.82 -15.90 1.68
N VAL A 275 -9.77 -15.28 1.16
CA VAL A 275 -8.77 -14.53 1.92
C VAL A 275 -8.50 -13.18 1.28
N THR A 276 -8.11 -12.18 2.08
CA THR A 276 -7.57 -10.92 1.56
C THR A 276 -6.05 -10.90 1.63
N TYR A 277 -5.42 -9.93 0.96
CA TYR A 277 -3.97 -9.71 1.08
C TYR A 277 -3.48 -9.61 2.53
N GLY A 278 -4.26 -8.98 3.42
CA GLY A 278 -3.92 -8.91 4.84
C GLY A 278 -3.97 -10.28 5.54
N ASP A 279 -4.95 -11.12 5.19
CA ASP A 279 -5.06 -12.48 5.75
C ASP A 279 -3.92 -13.37 5.29
N GLN A 280 -3.44 -13.21 4.05
CA GLN A 280 -2.30 -13.97 3.52
C GLN A 280 -1.07 -13.82 4.42
N ILE A 281 -0.70 -12.58 4.75
CA ILE A 281 0.45 -12.31 5.62
C ILE A 281 0.18 -12.79 7.06
N ALA A 282 -1.01 -12.50 7.59
CA ALA A 282 -1.35 -12.83 8.98
C ALA A 282 -1.37 -14.36 9.21
N LEU A 283 -2.03 -15.12 8.34
CA LEU A 283 -2.10 -16.57 8.44
C LEU A 283 -0.76 -17.25 8.15
N ALA A 284 0.05 -16.72 7.21
CA ALA A 284 1.40 -17.22 6.98
C ALA A 284 2.30 -17.02 8.21
N LYS A 285 2.16 -15.88 8.90
CA LYS A 285 2.85 -15.65 10.17
C LYS A 285 2.37 -16.61 11.26
N GLU A 286 1.06 -16.87 11.35
CA GLU A 286 0.50 -17.85 12.28
C GLU A 286 1.03 -19.26 12.02
N LEU A 287 1.14 -19.68 10.75
CA LEU A 287 1.79 -20.94 10.36
C LEU A 287 3.25 -21.03 10.82
N LEU A 288 4.01 -19.95 10.65
CA LEU A 288 5.42 -19.87 11.06
C LEU A 288 5.61 -19.82 12.58
N GLN A 289 4.56 -19.55 13.34
CA GLN A 289 4.52 -19.63 14.80
C GLN A 289 3.91 -20.95 15.30
N HIS A 290 3.24 -21.71 14.44
CA HIS A 290 2.60 -22.97 14.82
C HIS A 290 3.65 -24.03 15.23
N PRO A 291 3.49 -24.74 16.36
CA PRO A 291 4.52 -25.63 16.92
C PRO A 291 5.00 -26.75 15.98
N VAL A 292 4.13 -27.22 15.09
CA VAL A 292 4.47 -28.30 14.15
C VAL A 292 4.74 -27.77 12.74
N ALA A 293 3.95 -26.79 12.28
CA ALA A 293 4.01 -26.34 10.89
C ALA A 293 5.29 -25.53 10.63
N SER A 294 5.69 -24.69 11.58
CA SER A 294 6.92 -23.89 11.48
C SER A 294 8.16 -24.76 11.22
N ARG A 295 8.30 -25.89 11.93
CA ARG A 295 9.37 -26.85 11.72
C ARG A 295 9.32 -27.47 10.33
N ARG A 296 8.14 -27.88 9.86
CA ARG A 296 7.95 -28.46 8.52
C ARG A 296 8.26 -27.47 7.41
N ILE A 297 7.83 -26.22 7.56
CA ILE A 297 8.12 -25.14 6.61
C ILE A 297 9.63 -24.90 6.54
N ARG A 298 10.34 -24.89 7.69
CA ARG A 298 11.79 -24.70 7.73
C ARG A 298 12.60 -25.92 7.26
N GLU A 299 12.00 -27.12 7.28
CA GLU A 299 12.58 -28.33 6.67
C GLU A 299 12.68 -28.22 5.13
N GLU A 300 11.85 -27.37 4.49
CA GLU A 300 11.99 -27.01 3.07
C GLU A 300 13.29 -26.24 2.78
N ARG A 301 13.96 -25.69 3.81
CA ARG A 301 15.27 -25.04 3.66
C ARG A 301 15.28 -23.94 2.60
N PHE A 302 14.24 -23.10 2.59
CA PHE A 302 14.11 -22.00 1.65
C PHE A 302 15.36 -21.11 1.61
N ARG A 303 15.75 -20.72 0.40
CA ARG A 303 16.78 -19.71 0.16
C ARG A 303 16.11 -18.47 -0.40
N VAL A 304 15.97 -17.45 0.43
CA VAL A 304 15.21 -16.24 0.12
C VAL A 304 16.14 -15.17 -0.46
N ILE A 305 15.73 -14.59 -1.57
CA ILE A 305 16.31 -13.36 -2.13
C ILE A 305 15.19 -12.33 -2.24
N LEU A 306 15.27 -11.29 -1.39
CA LEU A 306 14.33 -10.18 -1.38
C LEU A 306 14.86 -9.03 -2.24
N ASP A 307 14.14 -8.66 -3.29
CA ASP A 307 14.36 -7.42 -4.05
C ASP A 307 13.47 -6.30 -3.49
N GLU A 308 13.90 -5.05 -3.68
CA GLU A 308 13.24 -3.83 -3.17
C GLU A 308 12.90 -3.91 -1.67
N ALA A 309 13.89 -4.30 -0.86
CA ALA A 309 13.74 -4.47 0.59
C ALA A 309 13.21 -3.22 1.31
N GLN A 310 13.49 -2.02 0.78
CA GLN A 310 12.98 -0.76 1.34
C GLN A 310 11.46 -0.60 1.28
N ASP A 311 10.77 -1.34 0.39
CA ASP A 311 9.31 -1.25 0.19
C ASP A 311 8.54 -2.35 0.96
N THR A 312 9.24 -3.10 1.81
CA THR A 312 8.69 -4.26 2.52
C THR A 312 8.22 -3.89 3.94
N GLU A 313 7.00 -4.32 4.30
CA GLU A 313 6.42 -4.06 5.62
C GLU A 313 7.02 -5.00 6.71
N PRO A 314 7.00 -4.62 8.01
CA PRO A 314 7.56 -5.46 9.07
C PRO A 314 7.03 -6.89 9.13
N ALA A 315 5.71 -7.07 8.93
CA ALA A 315 5.08 -8.40 8.95
C ALA A 315 5.53 -9.26 7.76
N GLN A 316 5.74 -8.64 6.58
CA GLN A 316 6.23 -9.31 5.39
C GLN A 316 7.69 -9.75 5.55
N PHE A 317 8.55 -8.88 6.10
CA PHE A 317 9.92 -9.25 6.46
C PHE A 317 9.95 -10.43 7.43
N SER A 318 9.11 -10.39 8.47
CA SER A 318 9.02 -11.46 9.48
C SER A 318 8.71 -12.80 8.81
N VAL A 319 7.73 -12.87 7.90
CA VAL A 319 7.42 -14.12 7.17
C VAL A 319 8.64 -14.66 6.41
N LEU A 320 9.33 -13.81 5.65
CA LEU A 320 10.47 -14.20 4.84
C LEU A 320 11.66 -14.69 5.68
N LEU A 321 11.98 -13.98 6.76
CA LEU A 321 13.05 -14.34 7.68
C LEU A 321 12.74 -15.64 8.40
N GLU A 322 11.54 -15.76 8.96
CA GLU A 322 11.12 -16.92 9.75
C GLU A 322 11.01 -18.20 8.91
N ALA A 323 10.64 -18.09 7.64
CA ALA A 323 10.64 -19.21 6.70
C ALA A 323 12.06 -19.69 6.34
N ALA A 324 13.07 -18.81 6.40
CA ALA A 324 14.47 -19.13 6.08
C ALA A 324 15.29 -19.64 7.28
N ARG A 325 14.73 -19.59 8.51
CA ARG A 325 15.40 -20.05 9.74
C ARG A 325 15.55 -21.58 9.78
N PRO A 326 16.47 -22.13 10.61
CA PRO A 326 16.65 -23.57 10.72
C PRO A 326 15.46 -24.26 11.44
N PRO A 327 15.22 -25.56 11.22
CA PRO A 327 14.04 -26.26 11.75
C PRO A 327 13.84 -26.20 13.27
N GLN A 328 14.94 -26.15 14.03
CA GLN A 328 14.91 -26.09 15.50
C GLN A 328 14.63 -24.68 16.06
N ALA A 329 14.58 -23.66 15.21
CA ALA A 329 14.43 -22.28 15.63
C ALA A 329 13.14 -22.06 16.43
N THR A 330 13.22 -21.26 17.48
CA THR A 330 12.06 -20.89 18.31
C THR A 330 11.96 -19.37 18.48
N GLY A 331 10.80 -18.89 18.91
CA GLY A 331 10.53 -17.45 19.05
C GLY A 331 10.60 -16.68 17.73
N ASP A 332 10.70 -15.36 17.81
CA ASP A 332 10.92 -14.45 16.68
C ASP A 332 12.41 -14.06 16.63
N TRP A 333 13.05 -14.15 15.45
CA TRP A 333 14.48 -13.85 15.33
C TRP A 333 14.82 -12.40 15.65
N MET A 334 13.99 -11.43 15.24
CA MET A 334 14.27 -10.02 15.45
C MET A 334 14.19 -9.63 16.94
N GLU A 335 13.40 -10.37 17.72
CA GLU A 335 13.30 -10.22 19.18
C GLU A 335 14.36 -11.01 19.94
N THR A 336 14.54 -12.29 19.62
CA THR A 336 15.41 -13.21 20.39
C THR A 336 16.87 -13.19 19.95
N ARG A 337 17.14 -12.85 18.69
CA ARG A 337 18.47 -12.98 18.04
C ARG A 337 19.07 -14.39 18.10
N THR A 338 18.22 -15.41 18.23
CA THR A 338 18.64 -16.83 18.25
C THR A 338 18.26 -17.54 16.96
N ASP A 339 19.06 -18.54 16.56
CA ASP A 339 18.84 -19.34 15.35
C ASP A 339 18.54 -18.48 14.10
N PRO A 340 19.50 -17.63 13.68
CA PRO A 340 19.35 -16.79 12.49
C PRO A 340 19.15 -17.63 11.21
N PRO A 341 18.68 -17.01 10.10
CA PRO A 341 18.75 -17.65 8.79
C PRO A 341 20.17 -18.20 8.53
N PRO A 342 20.33 -19.48 8.18
CA PRO A 342 21.65 -20.07 7.94
C PRO A 342 22.39 -19.33 6.83
N SER A 343 23.72 -19.42 6.80
CA SER A 343 24.53 -18.74 5.79
C SER A 343 24.15 -19.19 4.38
N GLY A 344 23.86 -18.23 3.50
CA GLY A 344 23.43 -18.47 2.12
C GLY A 344 21.92 -18.63 1.94
N HIS A 345 21.12 -18.59 3.02
CA HIS A 345 19.67 -18.76 2.98
C HIS A 345 18.87 -17.46 2.95
N PHE A 346 19.49 -16.32 3.24
CA PHE A 346 18.79 -15.04 3.19
C PHE A 346 19.67 -13.93 2.60
N CYS A 347 19.24 -13.38 1.48
CA CYS A 347 19.81 -12.17 0.90
C CYS A 347 18.71 -11.14 0.69
N MET A 348 19.04 -9.87 0.87
CA MET A 348 18.15 -8.76 0.52
C MET A 348 18.90 -7.70 -0.26
N VAL A 349 18.21 -7.06 -1.20
CA VAL A 349 18.71 -5.99 -2.05
C VAL A 349 17.73 -4.82 -1.95
N GLY A 350 18.24 -3.62 -1.66
CA GLY A 350 17.38 -2.45 -1.55
C GLY A 350 18.17 -1.14 -1.45
N ASP A 351 17.44 -0.04 -1.42
CA ASP A 351 18.01 1.31 -1.30
C ASP A 351 17.25 2.12 -0.25
N PHE A 352 17.94 2.53 0.83
CA PHE A 352 17.35 3.35 1.88
C PHE A 352 16.81 4.69 1.37
N GLN A 353 17.32 5.21 0.25
CA GLN A 353 16.95 6.49 -0.35
C GLN A 353 15.71 6.42 -1.24
N GLN A 354 15.32 5.21 -1.65
CA GLN A 354 14.15 4.99 -2.52
C GLN A 354 12.90 4.57 -1.74
N SER A 355 12.93 4.63 -0.40
CA SER A 355 11.77 4.33 0.44
C SER A 355 10.70 5.42 0.32
N ILE A 356 9.85 5.32 -0.70
CA ILE A 356 8.80 6.32 -1.00
C ILE A 356 7.40 5.95 -0.45
N TYR A 357 7.21 4.72 0.06
CA TYR A 357 5.94 4.25 0.61
C TYR A 357 5.85 4.39 2.14
N GLY A 358 6.16 5.58 2.69
CA GLY A 358 6.28 5.80 4.14
C GLY A 358 5.04 5.50 5.00
N GLU A 359 3.83 5.41 4.41
CA GLU A 359 2.62 4.96 5.13
C GLU A 359 2.52 3.43 5.28
N ARG A 360 3.27 2.67 4.47
CA ARG A 360 3.21 1.19 4.40
C ARG A 360 4.53 0.54 4.82
N ALA A 361 5.64 0.99 4.25
CA ALA A 361 6.96 0.48 4.56
C ALA A 361 7.60 1.24 5.74
N ASP A 362 8.23 0.50 6.65
CA ASP A 362 8.94 1.06 7.80
C ASP A 362 10.45 0.99 7.56
N LEU A 363 11.01 2.12 7.11
CA LEU A 363 12.45 2.27 6.87
C LEU A 363 13.28 1.98 8.14
N ASN A 364 12.77 2.30 9.34
CA ASN A 364 13.47 1.99 10.59
C ASN A 364 13.49 0.49 10.85
N TYR A 365 12.42 -0.23 10.48
CA TYR A 365 12.43 -1.69 10.51
C TYR A 365 13.44 -2.26 9.52
N TYR A 366 13.48 -1.78 8.27
CA TYR A 366 14.49 -2.22 7.30
C TYR A 366 15.93 -2.00 7.81
N ARG A 367 16.23 -0.83 8.39
CA ARG A 367 17.53 -0.56 9.03
C ARG A 367 17.83 -1.53 10.18
N ARG A 368 16.84 -1.86 11.02
CA ARG A 368 17.00 -2.83 12.10
C ARG A 368 17.32 -4.23 11.57
N VAL A 369 16.63 -4.69 10.51
CA VAL A 369 16.91 -5.97 9.85
C VAL A 369 18.32 -5.97 9.27
N HIS A 370 18.72 -4.89 8.58
CA HIS A 370 20.07 -4.72 8.06
C HIS A 370 21.13 -4.85 9.17
N GLN A 371 20.94 -4.12 10.27
CA GLN A 371 21.83 -4.19 11.44
C GLN A 371 21.83 -5.58 12.11
N ALA A 372 20.69 -6.26 12.16
CA ALA A 372 20.59 -7.60 12.73
C ALA A 372 21.31 -8.65 11.89
N LEU A 373 21.25 -8.51 10.57
CA LEU A 373 21.94 -9.42 9.67
C LEU A 373 23.46 -9.17 9.69
N VAL A 374 23.88 -7.91 9.61
CA VAL A 374 25.30 -7.54 9.46
C VAL A 374 26.03 -7.43 10.81
N GLY A 375 25.44 -6.73 11.78
CA GLY A 375 26.07 -6.41 13.07
C GLY A 375 26.32 -7.63 13.95
N ASP A 376 25.45 -8.64 13.87
CA ASP A 376 25.57 -9.88 14.64
C ASP A 376 26.45 -10.94 13.92
N GLY A 377 27.06 -10.59 12.77
CA GLY A 377 27.91 -11.50 12.00
C GLY A 377 27.14 -12.58 11.21
N ASN A 378 25.82 -12.43 11.07
CA ASN A 378 24.94 -13.38 10.36
C ASN A 378 24.90 -13.17 8.84
N GLY A 379 25.62 -12.17 8.34
CA GLY A 379 25.73 -11.78 6.94
C GLY A 379 26.62 -10.56 6.77
N GLU A 380 26.75 -10.09 5.54
CA GLU A 380 27.60 -8.95 5.20
C GLU A 380 26.85 -7.86 4.43
N SER A 381 27.32 -6.63 4.59
CA SER A 381 26.85 -5.50 3.78
C SER A 381 27.70 -5.39 2.51
N LEU A 382 27.05 -5.25 1.37
CA LEU A 382 27.68 -4.91 0.10
C LEU A 382 27.05 -3.63 -0.46
N GLU A 383 27.83 -2.82 -1.17
CA GLU A 383 27.37 -1.56 -1.74
C GLU A 383 27.51 -1.57 -3.25
N PHE A 384 26.41 -1.27 -3.97
CA PHE A 384 26.40 -1.07 -5.42
C PHE A 384 26.10 0.40 -5.72
N SER A 385 27.16 1.20 -5.85
CA SER A 385 27.07 2.66 -6.02
C SER A 385 27.07 3.08 -7.50
N VAL A 386 27.51 2.22 -8.43
CA VAL A 386 27.57 2.54 -9.87
C VAL A 386 26.19 2.43 -10.51
N THR A 387 25.73 3.49 -11.18
CA THR A 387 24.50 3.47 -11.98
C THR A 387 24.78 3.18 -13.45
N PHE A 388 24.01 2.26 -14.03
CA PHE A 388 24.04 1.94 -15.45
C PHE A 388 22.90 2.59 -16.23
N ARG A 389 22.04 3.36 -15.55
CA ARG A 389 20.84 3.97 -16.14
C ARG A 389 21.05 5.42 -16.55
N LEU A 390 21.81 6.18 -15.74
CA LEU A 390 21.98 7.62 -15.94
C LEU A 390 23.24 7.93 -16.73
N ASP A 391 23.13 8.94 -17.58
CA ASP A 391 24.23 9.59 -18.26
C ASP A 391 24.70 10.84 -17.48
N GLN A 392 25.84 11.42 -17.87
CA GLN A 392 26.58 12.39 -17.06
C GLN A 392 25.71 13.57 -16.56
N GLU A 393 25.04 14.29 -17.46
CA GLU A 393 24.21 15.45 -17.09
C GLU A 393 23.05 15.08 -16.15
N GLN A 394 22.49 13.87 -16.28
CA GLN A 394 21.40 13.40 -15.43
C GLN A 394 21.93 12.97 -14.05
N LEU A 395 23.09 12.32 -14.04
CA LEU A 395 23.80 11.92 -12.84
C LEU A 395 24.16 13.15 -12.00
N ASP A 396 24.75 14.16 -12.62
CA ASP A 396 25.14 15.41 -11.98
C ASP A 396 23.91 16.13 -11.41
N PHE A 397 22.85 16.24 -12.19
CA PHE A 397 21.58 16.83 -11.73
C PHE A 397 20.98 16.09 -10.52
N VAL A 398 20.98 14.75 -10.54
CA VAL A 398 20.47 13.94 -9.42
C VAL A 398 21.35 14.11 -8.18
N ASN A 399 22.67 13.99 -8.34
CA ASN A 399 23.62 14.12 -7.23
C ASN A 399 23.61 15.53 -6.61
N GLU A 400 23.45 16.58 -7.40
CA GLU A 400 23.30 17.96 -6.92
C GLU A 400 21.96 18.13 -6.17
N THR A 401 20.85 17.77 -6.82
CA THR A 401 19.51 18.01 -6.28
C THR A 401 19.24 17.21 -5.01
N PHE A 402 19.56 15.92 -5.00
CA PHE A 402 19.20 15.04 -3.88
C PHE A 402 20.15 15.17 -2.70
N ARG A 403 21.37 15.69 -2.88
CA ARG A 403 22.28 15.99 -1.77
C ARG A 403 21.71 17.06 -0.83
N GLU A 404 20.94 18.02 -1.36
CA GLU A 404 20.27 19.05 -0.55
C GLU A 404 19.03 18.51 0.18
N ILE A 405 18.30 17.59 -0.47
CA ILE A 405 17.05 17.01 0.03
C ILE A 405 17.34 15.91 1.08
N LEU A 406 18.25 14.98 0.78
CA LEU A 406 18.58 13.80 1.59
C LEU A 406 19.76 14.09 2.51
N ASN A 407 19.49 14.83 3.59
CA ASN A 407 20.50 15.45 4.44
C ASN A 407 20.60 14.86 5.86
N ASP A 408 19.99 13.68 6.10
CA ASP A 408 19.98 12.99 7.41
C ASP A 408 19.30 13.78 8.55
N ARG A 409 18.44 14.76 8.22
CA ARG A 409 17.63 15.55 9.16
C ARG A 409 16.14 15.32 8.93
N ASP A 410 15.32 15.60 9.94
CA ASP A 410 13.85 15.53 9.86
C ASP A 410 13.31 14.19 9.33
N GLY A 411 13.99 13.08 9.68
CA GLY A 411 13.62 11.74 9.24
C GLY A 411 14.03 11.39 7.81
N GLN A 412 14.77 12.28 7.12
CA GLN A 412 15.43 11.97 5.85
C GLN A 412 16.63 11.06 6.07
N VAL A 413 17.02 10.35 5.02
CA VAL A 413 18.24 9.53 5.03
C VAL A 413 19.42 10.34 4.52
N ARG A 414 20.63 9.97 4.94
CA ARG A 414 21.87 10.45 4.31
C ARG A 414 21.93 10.08 2.82
N PHE A 415 22.23 11.07 1.97
CA PHE A 415 22.52 10.87 0.54
C PHE A 415 23.79 10.03 0.31
N VAL A 416 23.76 9.21 -0.74
CA VAL A 416 24.79 8.25 -1.16
C VAL A 416 24.93 8.54 -2.64
N GLU A 417 26.09 9.07 -2.97
CA GLU A 417 26.31 9.64 -4.29
C GLU A 417 26.35 8.54 -5.35
N LEU A 418 25.54 8.72 -6.40
CA LEU A 418 25.52 7.81 -7.54
C LEU A 418 26.83 7.97 -8.32
N GLN A 419 27.48 6.85 -8.62
CA GLN A 419 28.74 6.83 -9.35
C GLN A 419 28.52 6.49 -10.83
N PRO A 420 29.30 7.08 -11.75
CA PRO A 420 29.15 6.85 -13.18
C PRO A 420 29.62 5.44 -13.56
N ARG A 421 29.01 4.88 -14.61
CA ARG A 421 29.54 3.69 -15.29
C ARG A 421 30.81 4.05 -16.09
N PRO A 422 31.72 3.08 -16.36
CA PRO A 422 32.96 3.35 -17.09
C PRO A 422 32.78 4.00 -18.48
N ASP A 423 31.75 3.60 -19.22
CA ASP A 423 31.42 4.14 -20.56
C ASP A 423 30.19 5.07 -20.48
N ILE A 424 30.25 6.09 -19.61
CA ILE A 424 29.15 7.06 -19.44
C ILE A 424 29.04 7.97 -20.67
N LEU A 425 27.80 8.18 -21.13
CA LEU A 425 27.51 9.12 -22.21
C LEU A 425 27.21 10.50 -21.60
N PRO A 426 27.30 11.60 -22.38
CA PRO A 426 27.04 12.95 -21.85
C PRO A 426 25.61 13.11 -21.31
N GLY A 427 24.61 12.49 -21.94
CA GLY A 427 23.23 12.62 -21.51
C GLY A 427 22.66 14.02 -21.75
N LYS A 428 21.46 14.27 -21.21
CA LYS A 428 20.79 15.57 -21.34
C LYS A 428 19.78 15.79 -20.22
N VAL A 429 19.76 17.00 -19.68
CA VAL A 429 18.70 17.51 -18.81
C VAL A 429 18.11 18.77 -19.45
N ILE A 430 16.79 18.83 -19.57
CA ILE A 430 16.09 19.99 -20.15
C ILE A 430 15.19 20.58 -19.07
N ARG A 431 15.51 21.79 -18.62
CA ARG A 431 14.64 22.57 -17.75
C ARG A 431 13.67 23.38 -18.60
N VAL A 432 12.40 23.03 -18.56
CA VAL A 432 11.33 23.81 -19.19
C VAL A 432 10.73 24.73 -18.13
N PRO A 433 10.95 26.06 -18.20
CA PRO A 433 10.30 26.98 -17.27
C PRO A 433 8.81 27.02 -17.60
N LEU A 434 7.99 26.36 -16.79
CA LEU A 434 6.55 26.56 -16.81
C LEU A 434 6.30 27.98 -16.26
N ALA A 435 6.24 28.97 -17.14
CA ALA A 435 6.13 30.38 -16.78
C ALA A 435 4.75 30.67 -16.15
N ALA A 436 4.60 30.36 -14.87
CA ALA A 436 3.37 30.56 -14.11
C ALA A 436 2.92 32.03 -14.11
N LYS A 437 3.83 33.02 -14.24
CA LYS A 437 3.45 34.44 -14.27
C LYS A 437 2.90 34.91 -15.61
N ASP A 438 3.38 34.37 -16.73
CA ASP A 438 2.90 34.76 -18.07
C ASP A 438 1.67 33.92 -18.52
N LEU A 439 1.50 32.73 -17.92
CA LEU A 439 0.38 31.81 -18.19
C LEU A 439 -0.81 31.97 -17.21
N LEU A 440 -0.59 32.56 -16.04
CA LEU A 440 -1.65 32.83 -15.05
C LEU A 440 -1.95 34.33 -15.02
N PRO A 441 -3.18 34.78 -15.31
CA PRO A 441 -3.52 36.20 -15.23
C PRO A 441 -3.22 36.75 -13.83
N GLU A 442 -2.46 37.86 -13.75
CA GLU A 442 -1.75 38.37 -12.55
C GLU A 442 -2.60 38.65 -11.29
N GLU A 443 -3.93 38.45 -11.30
CA GLU A 443 -4.80 38.88 -10.20
C GLU A 443 -5.83 37.83 -9.74
N LYS A 444 -5.84 36.61 -10.32
CA LYS A 444 -6.83 35.58 -9.95
C LYS A 444 -6.22 34.41 -9.18
N LYS A 445 -6.72 34.16 -7.96
CA LYS A 445 -6.54 32.89 -7.25
C LYS A 445 -7.18 31.75 -8.06
N LEU A 446 -6.42 31.14 -8.96
CA LEU A 446 -6.83 29.97 -9.71
C LEU A 446 -6.84 28.73 -8.81
N ARG A 447 -7.86 27.87 -8.98
CA ARG A 447 -7.94 26.57 -8.29
C ARG A 447 -6.88 25.62 -8.87
N ASP A 448 -6.41 24.67 -8.07
CA ASP A 448 -5.38 23.69 -8.46
C ASP A 448 -5.63 23.00 -9.80
N TYR A 449 -6.87 22.59 -10.08
CA TYR A 449 -7.23 21.96 -11.36
C TYR A 449 -7.01 22.88 -12.56
N GLN A 450 -7.26 24.18 -12.42
CA GLN A 450 -7.06 25.15 -13.50
C GLN A 450 -5.58 25.35 -13.80
N LYS A 451 -4.73 25.37 -12.77
CA LYS A 451 -3.27 25.43 -12.91
C LYS A 451 -2.73 24.19 -13.63
N GLY A 452 -3.10 23.00 -13.15
CA GLY A 452 -2.67 21.75 -13.77
C GLY A 452 -3.09 21.62 -15.24
N ARG A 453 -4.26 22.17 -15.62
CA ARG A 453 -4.70 22.19 -17.02
C ARG A 453 -3.83 23.10 -17.89
N ILE A 454 -3.54 24.32 -17.42
CA ILE A 454 -2.71 25.28 -18.17
C ILE A 454 -1.30 24.73 -18.36
N GLU A 455 -0.70 24.19 -17.30
CA GLU A 455 0.63 23.57 -17.35
C GLU A 455 0.65 22.36 -18.30
N ALA A 456 -0.39 21.52 -18.27
CA ALA A 456 -0.52 20.38 -19.17
C ALA A 456 -0.63 20.80 -20.65
N GLU A 457 -1.45 21.80 -20.96
CA GLU A 457 -1.61 22.33 -22.32
C GLU A 457 -0.30 22.94 -22.85
N TYR A 458 0.40 23.70 -22.01
CA TYR A 458 1.70 24.25 -22.36
C TYR A 458 2.75 23.16 -22.61
N LEU A 459 2.86 22.19 -21.70
CA LEU A 459 3.82 21.10 -21.82
C LEU A 459 3.53 20.24 -23.05
N ALA A 460 2.25 19.93 -23.32
CA ALA A 460 1.85 19.16 -24.50
C ALA A 460 2.27 19.83 -25.81
N ARG A 461 2.04 21.15 -25.93
CA ARG A 461 2.47 21.93 -27.09
C ARG A 461 3.99 21.93 -27.22
N TRP A 462 4.69 22.17 -26.11
CA TRP A 462 6.15 22.14 -26.10
C TRP A 462 6.71 20.78 -26.51
N ILE A 463 6.13 19.67 -26.04
CA ILE A 463 6.54 18.31 -26.42
C ILE A 463 6.34 18.07 -27.92
N LYS A 464 5.21 18.52 -28.48
CA LYS A 464 4.93 18.41 -29.92
C LYS A 464 5.95 19.20 -30.75
N GLU A 465 6.22 20.44 -30.37
CA GLU A 465 7.20 21.30 -31.05
C GLU A 465 8.64 20.78 -30.91
N ALA A 466 8.99 20.27 -29.74
CA ALA A 466 10.29 19.68 -29.46
C ALA A 466 10.54 18.41 -30.31
N GLY A 467 9.51 17.57 -30.46
CA GLY A 467 9.60 16.25 -31.06
C GLY A 467 10.41 15.26 -30.22
N ALA A 468 10.23 13.96 -30.49
CA ALA A 468 10.87 12.88 -29.74
C ALA A 468 12.42 12.97 -29.74
N LYS A 469 13.02 13.34 -30.88
CA LYS A 469 14.48 13.48 -31.01
C LYS A 469 15.10 14.49 -30.04
N LYS A 470 14.41 15.61 -29.75
CA LYS A 470 14.93 16.61 -28.80
C LYS A 470 14.97 16.09 -27.37
N LEU A 471 14.14 15.09 -27.06
CA LEU A 471 14.10 14.34 -25.80
C LEU A 471 15.04 13.12 -25.80
N SER A 472 15.87 12.95 -26.84
CA SER A 472 16.71 11.76 -27.03
C SER A 472 15.91 10.45 -27.09
N ALA A 473 14.70 10.51 -27.67
CA ALA A 473 13.83 9.36 -27.86
C ALA A 473 13.64 9.04 -29.35
N ASP A 474 13.68 7.76 -29.70
CA ASP A 474 13.43 7.26 -31.07
C ASP A 474 11.93 7.12 -31.33
N SER A 475 11.15 6.82 -30.28
CA SER A 475 9.70 6.70 -30.32
C SER A 475 9.04 7.35 -29.12
N TRP A 476 7.76 7.73 -29.26
CA TRP A 476 6.93 8.16 -28.13
C TRP A 476 6.73 7.05 -27.07
N ARG A 477 7.03 5.79 -27.40
CA ARG A 477 7.05 4.67 -26.45
C ARG A 477 8.19 4.78 -25.43
N ASP A 478 9.26 5.50 -25.76
CA ASP A 478 10.42 5.70 -24.89
C ASP A 478 10.24 6.89 -23.94
N VAL A 479 9.13 7.63 -24.09
CA VAL A 479 8.83 8.82 -23.31
C VAL A 479 7.79 8.49 -22.24
N ALA A 480 8.15 8.72 -20.98
CA ALA A 480 7.24 8.64 -19.84
C ALA A 480 7.06 10.03 -19.22
N ILE A 481 5.83 10.35 -18.82
CA ILE A 481 5.50 11.58 -18.08
C ILE A 481 5.05 11.20 -16.68
N LEU A 482 5.78 11.65 -15.67
CA LEU A 482 5.47 11.41 -14.27
C LEU A 482 4.69 12.61 -13.71
N CYS A 483 3.49 12.35 -13.18
CA CYS A 483 2.66 13.38 -12.55
C CYS A 483 2.66 13.19 -11.03
N PRO A 484 2.79 14.27 -10.24
CA PRO A 484 2.83 14.18 -8.77
C PRO A 484 1.48 13.77 -8.15
N ARG A 485 0.37 13.88 -8.88
CA ARG A 485 -0.98 13.54 -8.41
C ARG A 485 -1.73 12.74 -9.47
N LYS A 486 -2.50 11.72 -9.05
CA LYS A 486 -3.34 10.90 -9.95
C LYS A 486 -4.31 11.74 -10.80
N ALA A 487 -4.90 12.79 -10.22
CA ALA A 487 -5.82 13.69 -10.94
C ALA A 487 -5.16 14.43 -12.12
N TRP A 488 -3.83 14.58 -12.14
CA TRP A 488 -3.10 15.25 -13.22
C TRP A 488 -2.88 14.34 -14.42
N LEU A 489 -2.92 13.01 -14.25
CA LEU A 489 -2.74 12.05 -15.34
C LEU A 489 -3.80 12.25 -16.44
N GLN A 490 -5.07 12.37 -16.04
CA GLN A 490 -6.17 12.60 -16.97
C GLN A 490 -6.07 13.97 -17.65
N THR A 491 -5.72 15.01 -16.89
CA THR A 491 -5.53 16.37 -17.41
C THR A 491 -4.39 16.42 -18.44
N MET A 492 -3.26 15.78 -18.15
CA MET A 492 -2.10 15.68 -19.03
C MET A 492 -2.43 14.88 -20.29
N ALA A 493 -3.07 13.71 -20.14
CA ALA A 493 -3.46 12.88 -21.27
C ALA A 493 -4.43 13.61 -22.21
N ALA A 494 -5.39 14.37 -21.66
CA ALA A 494 -6.31 15.18 -22.46
C ALA A 494 -5.57 16.27 -23.25
N ALA A 495 -4.59 16.95 -22.64
CA ALA A 495 -3.79 17.97 -23.31
C ALA A 495 -2.94 17.39 -24.46
N LEU A 496 -2.24 16.29 -24.21
CA LEU A 496 -1.44 15.59 -25.23
C LEU A 496 -2.29 15.07 -26.39
N ARG A 497 -3.48 14.52 -26.12
CA ARG A 497 -4.42 14.06 -27.17
C ARG A 497 -4.92 15.20 -28.05
N ARG A 498 -5.13 16.40 -27.50
CA ARG A 498 -5.50 17.59 -28.31
C ARG A 498 -4.38 18.02 -29.25
N GLU A 499 -3.15 17.77 -28.84
CA GLU A 499 -1.96 17.98 -29.67
C GLU A 499 -1.67 16.80 -30.61
N GLU A 500 -2.58 15.82 -30.70
CA GLU A 500 -2.50 14.61 -31.53
C GLU A 500 -1.34 13.66 -31.16
N LEU A 501 -0.88 13.72 -29.92
CA LEU A 501 0.15 12.81 -29.41
C LEU A 501 -0.48 11.51 -28.89
N PRO A 502 0.10 10.34 -29.22
CA PRO A 502 -0.36 9.06 -28.69
C PRO A 502 -0.09 8.96 -27.19
N VAL A 503 -1.10 8.61 -26.40
CA VAL A 503 -0.99 8.52 -24.94
C VAL A 503 -1.66 7.27 -24.41
N ALA A 504 -0.94 6.55 -23.56
CA ALA A 504 -1.48 5.54 -22.67
C ALA A 504 -1.31 6.02 -21.23
N ILE A 505 -2.39 5.96 -20.44
CA ILE A 505 -2.31 6.14 -18.99
C ILE A 505 -2.01 4.75 -18.40
N GLN A 506 -1.06 4.68 -17.48
CA GLN A 506 -0.91 3.51 -16.60
C GLN A 506 -1.37 3.92 -15.20
N SER A 507 -2.57 3.47 -14.83
CA SER A 507 -3.08 3.62 -13.47
C SER A 507 -3.68 2.31 -12.98
N GLU A 508 -3.52 2.00 -11.68
CA GLU A 508 -4.12 0.80 -11.04
C GLU A 508 -5.65 0.74 -11.16
N ARG A 509 -6.30 1.86 -11.53
CA ARG A 509 -7.75 2.00 -11.66
C ARG A 509 -8.19 2.29 -13.09
N ASP A 510 -7.45 1.86 -14.09
CA ASP A 510 -7.99 1.78 -15.45
C ASP A 510 -9.00 0.62 -15.49
N VAL A 511 -10.15 0.86 -14.85
CA VAL A 511 -11.36 0.09 -15.10
C VAL A 511 -11.61 0.27 -16.59
N LYS A 512 -11.63 -0.83 -17.34
CA LYS A 512 -11.93 -0.81 -18.78
C LYS A 512 -13.19 0.00 -19.10
N GLY A 513 -14.08 0.21 -18.13
CA GLY A 513 -15.25 1.09 -18.17
C GLY A 513 -15.02 2.57 -18.46
N ASP A 514 -13.79 3.12 -18.38
CA ASP A 514 -13.53 4.50 -18.87
C ASP A 514 -13.37 4.58 -20.39
N SER A 515 -13.21 3.43 -21.07
CA SER A 515 -13.29 3.37 -22.51
C SER A 515 -14.77 3.39 -22.93
N PRO A 516 -15.19 4.31 -23.81
CA PRO A 516 -16.58 4.39 -24.26
C PRO A 516 -17.14 3.05 -24.76
N ALA A 517 -16.31 2.21 -25.40
CA ALA A 517 -16.73 0.90 -25.89
C ALA A 517 -17.18 -0.05 -24.77
N TYR A 518 -16.50 -0.06 -23.62
CA TYR A 518 -16.86 -0.88 -22.47
C TYR A 518 -17.91 -0.20 -21.61
N ALA A 519 -17.86 1.13 -21.44
CA ALA A 519 -18.89 1.89 -20.75
C ALA A 519 -20.27 1.62 -21.37
N TRP A 520 -20.36 1.70 -22.70
CA TRP A 520 -21.59 1.51 -23.45
C TRP A 520 -22.14 0.09 -23.33
N LEU A 521 -21.26 -0.93 -23.43
CA LEU A 521 -21.64 -2.33 -23.24
C LEU A 521 -22.10 -2.59 -21.79
N THR A 522 -21.38 -2.08 -20.80
CA THR A 522 -21.70 -2.26 -19.38
C THR A 522 -23.01 -1.56 -19.03
N ALA A 523 -23.24 -0.36 -19.56
CA ALA A 523 -24.48 0.39 -19.41
C ALA A 523 -25.66 -0.38 -19.99
N LEU A 524 -25.53 -0.94 -21.20
CA LEU A 524 -26.56 -1.78 -21.81
C LEU A 524 -26.88 -3.03 -20.97
N LEU A 525 -25.86 -3.76 -20.52
CA LEU A 525 -26.03 -4.91 -19.65
C LEU A 525 -26.71 -4.52 -18.32
N THR A 526 -26.34 -3.38 -17.76
CA THR A 526 -26.96 -2.85 -16.53
C THR A 526 -28.43 -2.49 -16.75
N ILE A 527 -28.80 -1.91 -17.90
CA ILE A 527 -30.21 -1.64 -18.25
C ILE A 527 -30.99 -2.95 -18.44
N MET A 528 -30.36 -4.00 -18.97
CA MET A 528 -31.00 -5.30 -19.12
C MET A 528 -31.29 -5.96 -17.76
N THR A 529 -30.41 -5.75 -16.77
CA THR A 529 -30.60 -6.27 -15.40
C THR A 529 -31.48 -5.39 -14.53
N ASP A 530 -31.40 -4.07 -14.70
CA ASP A 530 -32.22 -3.07 -14.02
C ASP A 530 -32.82 -2.10 -15.07
N PRO A 531 -34.01 -2.42 -15.60
CA PRO A 531 -34.70 -1.61 -16.61
C PRO A 531 -35.12 -0.22 -16.11
N LEU A 532 -34.98 0.06 -14.80
CA LEU A 532 -35.33 1.33 -14.18
C LEU A 532 -34.11 2.21 -13.88
N ASN A 533 -32.89 1.76 -14.22
CA ASN A 533 -31.67 2.53 -14.04
C ASN A 533 -31.59 3.72 -15.01
N ALA A 534 -32.27 4.80 -14.65
CA ALA A 534 -32.40 5.99 -15.48
C ALA A 534 -31.05 6.68 -15.77
N TYR A 535 -30.02 6.44 -14.96
CA TYR A 535 -28.68 6.99 -15.20
C TYR A 535 -28.04 6.35 -16.43
N GLU A 536 -28.00 5.02 -16.48
CA GLU A 536 -27.43 4.27 -17.61
C GLU A 536 -28.26 4.44 -18.88
N ILE A 537 -29.60 4.47 -18.78
CA ILE A 537 -30.49 4.71 -19.93
C ILE A 537 -30.17 6.05 -20.59
N VAL A 538 -29.98 7.11 -19.80
CA VAL A 538 -29.63 8.44 -20.33
C VAL A 538 -28.20 8.45 -20.88
N GLY A 539 -27.28 7.71 -20.27
CA GLY A 539 -25.91 7.54 -20.76
C GLY A 539 -25.87 6.94 -22.17
N VAL A 540 -26.49 5.77 -22.34
CA VAL A 540 -26.57 5.06 -23.64
C VAL A 540 -27.24 5.91 -24.73
N LEU A 541 -28.38 6.54 -24.40
CA LEU A 541 -29.14 7.37 -25.35
C LEU A 541 -28.42 8.65 -25.77
N ARG A 542 -27.45 9.13 -24.99
CA ARG A 542 -26.64 10.31 -25.33
C ARG A 542 -25.51 10.00 -26.30
N GLU A 543 -24.97 8.79 -26.29
CA GLU A 543 -23.79 8.42 -27.08
C GLU A 543 -24.13 7.81 -28.44
N THR A 544 -25.37 7.40 -28.68
CA THR A 544 -25.81 6.98 -30.02
C THR A 544 -25.77 8.14 -31.02
N PRO A 545 -24.96 8.05 -32.11
CA PRO A 545 -24.94 9.05 -33.17
C PRO A 545 -26.33 9.18 -33.81
N GLN A 546 -26.78 10.42 -33.98
CA GLN A 546 -28.15 10.78 -34.38
C GLN A 546 -28.64 10.04 -35.63
N GLY A 547 -29.72 9.28 -35.45
CA GLY A 547 -30.58 8.78 -36.52
C GLY A 547 -32.03 8.73 -36.06
N LYS A 548 -32.71 9.88 -36.04
CA LYS A 548 -34.18 10.06 -35.82
C LYS A 548 -34.74 9.54 -34.48
N PHE A 549 -34.82 10.43 -33.48
CA PHE A 549 -35.88 10.34 -32.46
C PHE A 549 -36.74 11.62 -32.47
N PRO A 550 -38.05 11.54 -32.80
CA PRO A 550 -38.92 12.71 -32.86
C PRO A 550 -39.37 13.13 -31.45
N ARG A 551 -39.15 14.41 -31.10
CA ARG A 551 -39.90 15.28 -30.14
C ARG A 551 -40.32 14.76 -28.74
N ALA A 552 -40.05 13.53 -28.34
CA ALA A 552 -40.46 12.96 -27.04
C ALA A 552 -39.48 13.29 -25.89
N CYS A 553 -38.25 13.72 -26.20
CA CYS A 553 -37.23 14.01 -25.18
C CYS A 553 -37.47 15.34 -24.42
N GLY A 554 -38.28 16.24 -24.98
CA GLY A 554 -38.64 17.52 -24.33
C GLY A 554 -39.43 17.37 -23.03
N ARG A 555 -40.12 16.23 -22.82
CA ARG A 555 -40.78 15.91 -21.53
C ARG A 555 -39.82 15.36 -20.48
N TRP A 556 -38.78 14.62 -20.89
CA TRP A 556 -37.79 14.04 -19.97
C TRP A 556 -36.76 15.05 -19.48
N GLN A 557 -36.36 16.01 -20.33
CA GLN A 557 -35.54 17.16 -19.91
C GLN A 557 -36.24 18.05 -18.88
N ARG A 558 -37.56 18.19 -18.95
CA ARG A 558 -38.36 18.90 -17.93
C ARG A 558 -38.43 18.13 -16.61
N PHE A 559 -38.49 16.79 -16.64
CA PHE A 559 -38.44 15.94 -15.44
C PHE A 559 -37.07 15.95 -14.73
N ALA A 560 -35.98 15.95 -15.50
CA ALA A 560 -34.61 16.04 -14.96
C ALA A 560 -34.31 17.43 -14.34
N ASN A 561 -34.82 18.51 -14.94
CA ASN A 561 -34.70 19.85 -14.37
C ASN A 561 -35.61 20.07 -13.15
N ALA A 562 -36.79 19.45 -13.10
CA ALA A 562 -37.66 19.49 -11.92
C ALA A 562 -37.05 18.79 -10.68
N ARG A 563 -36.28 17.70 -10.87
CA ARG A 563 -35.52 17.06 -9.78
C ARG A 563 -34.28 17.84 -9.33
N LYS A 564 -33.66 18.64 -10.20
CA LYS A 564 -32.61 19.59 -9.80
C LYS A 564 -33.14 20.71 -8.92
N ALA A 565 -34.35 21.22 -9.20
CA ALA A 565 -35.00 22.22 -8.35
C ALA A 565 -35.37 21.67 -6.95
N TRP A 566 -35.75 20.39 -6.85
CA TRP A 566 -36.11 19.77 -5.56
C TRP A 566 -34.90 19.42 -4.68
N ARG A 567 -33.71 19.16 -5.27
CA ARG A 567 -32.47 18.90 -4.51
C ARG A 567 -31.80 20.16 -3.94
N TYR A 568 -32.10 21.35 -4.47
CA TYR A 568 -31.55 22.60 -3.93
C TYR A 568 -32.42 23.23 -2.82
N SER A 569 -33.65 22.76 -2.60
CA SER A 569 -34.51 23.25 -1.51
C SER A 569 -34.42 22.44 -0.21
N THR A 570 -33.72 21.30 -0.19
CA THR A 570 -33.55 20.44 1.00
C THR A 570 -32.13 20.45 1.57
N GLN A 571 -31.29 21.42 1.20
CA GLN A 571 -29.98 21.68 1.83
C GLN A 571 -29.96 22.92 2.73
N SER A 572 -31.12 23.50 3.02
CA SER A 572 -31.30 24.50 4.08
C SER A 572 -32.53 24.12 4.91
N ALA A 573 -32.36 23.10 5.75
CA ALA A 573 -33.11 22.82 6.97
C ALA A 573 -32.27 21.89 7.85
#